data_AF-A0AAV5WME5-F1
#
_entry.id   AF-A0AAV5WME5-F1
#
_cell.length_a   1.000
_cell.length_b   1.000
_cell.length_c   1.000
_cell.angle_alpha   90.00
_cell.angle_beta   90.00
_cell.angle_gamma   90.00
#
_symmetry.space_group_name_H-M   'P 1'
#
loop_
_entity.id
_entity.type
_entity.pdbx_description
1 polymer ?
#
loop_
_entity_poly.entity_id
_entity_poly.type
_entity_poly.pdbx_seq_one_letter_code
_entity_poly.pdbx_strand_id
1 'polypeptide(L)'
;RSCKSAAKRPAAAAASVIAADAATAAYEFAADTASSDNAVLAAKRNKKDADKEDETEGMACYKCSHAVKTVNAYFSHMKRTHNVAHAEVGAWFKCMECGHITRSKYHEQKCSGARFTLFSGEFEKKEDKTDWMKCHKCSHLSKNLAGFISHLRDKHKLTPTEVGISFKCTVCGHTCR
;
A
#
# COMPACT_ATOMS: atom_id res chain seq x y z
N ARG A 1 2.31 -50.91 -3.95
CA ARG A 1 3.77 -50.70 -4.16
C ARG A 1 4.30 -49.97 -2.93
N SER A 2 5.14 -50.68 -2.17
CA SER A 2 5.71 -50.25 -0.89
C SER A 2 6.84 -49.26 -1.12
N CYS A 3 6.83 -48.12 -0.45
CA CYS A 3 7.97 -47.20 -0.40
C CYS A 3 8.37 -46.97 1.06
N LYS A 4 9.60 -47.40 1.34
CA LYS A 4 10.30 -47.46 2.61
C LYS A 4 10.80 -46.09 3.06
N SER A 5 11.08 -46.07 4.36
CA SER A 5 12.20 -45.40 5.06
C SER A 5 12.15 -43.88 5.27
N ALA A 6 11.92 -43.58 6.54
CA ALA A 6 12.30 -42.42 7.31
C ALA A 6 13.75 -41.92 7.06
N ALA A 7 13.90 -40.60 6.95
CA ALA A 7 15.16 -39.91 7.16
C ALA A 7 15.00 -38.94 8.33
N LYS A 8 15.71 -39.27 9.41
CA LYS A 8 15.84 -38.55 10.68
C LYS A 8 16.71 -37.31 10.46
N ARG A 9 16.18 -36.09 10.59
CA ARG A 9 17.02 -34.87 10.60
C ARG A 9 17.47 -34.59 12.03
N PRO A 10 18.78 -34.36 12.29
CA PRO A 10 19.25 -34.01 13.61
C PRO A 10 18.85 -32.59 13.98
N ALA A 11 18.56 -32.41 15.27
CA ALA A 11 18.35 -31.14 15.92
C ALA A 11 19.64 -30.31 15.85
N ALA A 12 19.57 -29.14 15.21
CA ALA A 12 20.61 -28.12 15.31
C ALA A 12 20.30 -27.25 16.53
N ALA A 13 21.26 -27.26 17.44
CA ALA A 13 21.23 -26.67 18.75
C ALA A 13 21.19 -25.14 18.75
N ALA A 14 20.72 -24.64 19.88
CA ALA A 14 20.79 -23.26 20.31
C ALA A 14 22.24 -22.74 20.41
N ALA A 15 22.44 -21.52 19.94
CA ALA A 15 23.46 -20.53 20.30
C ALA A 15 23.12 -19.28 19.47
N SER A 16 23.17 -18.04 19.92
CA SER A 16 23.93 -17.46 21.01
C SER A 16 23.37 -16.06 21.28
N VAL A 17 23.29 -15.75 22.56
CA VAL A 17 23.07 -14.42 23.11
C VAL A 17 24.38 -13.64 23.01
N ILE A 18 24.36 -12.48 22.35
CA ILE A 18 25.41 -11.45 22.36
C ILE A 18 24.60 -10.13 22.34
N ALA A 19 24.36 -9.43 23.45
CA ALA A 19 25.26 -8.64 24.30
C ALA A 19 25.93 -7.46 23.56
N ALA A 20 25.98 -6.31 24.24
CA ALA A 20 26.61 -5.04 23.87
C ALA A 20 25.75 -4.16 22.93
N ASP A 21 25.07 -3.11 23.36
CA ASP A 21 25.53 -1.91 24.11
C ASP A 21 26.79 -1.27 23.51
N ALA A 22 26.72 0.05 23.30
CA ALA A 22 27.75 1.00 22.84
C ALA A 22 27.79 1.36 21.34
N ALA A 23 27.01 2.40 20.97
CA ALA A 23 27.40 3.38 19.95
C ALA A 23 26.57 4.68 20.04
N THR A 24 26.48 5.26 21.24
CA THR A 24 26.04 6.65 21.46
C THR A 24 27.25 7.48 21.85
N ALA A 25 28.14 7.74 20.89
CA ALA A 25 29.13 8.81 20.96
C ALA A 25 29.68 9.08 19.56
N ALA A 26 29.83 10.37 19.21
CA ALA A 26 30.39 10.90 17.97
C ALA A 26 29.46 10.94 16.74
N TYR A 27 28.47 11.84 16.78
CA TYR A 27 28.09 12.58 15.57
C TYR A 27 27.80 14.05 15.90
N GLU A 28 28.74 14.68 16.59
CA GLU A 28 28.86 16.15 16.66
C GLU A 28 30.18 16.50 15.99
N PHE A 29 30.18 16.72 14.67
CA PHE A 29 31.15 17.56 13.95
C PHE A 29 30.82 17.55 12.43
N ALA A 30 29.95 18.46 11.99
CA ALA A 30 29.93 19.05 10.64
C ALA A 30 28.78 20.06 10.53
N ALA A 31 28.73 21.02 11.45
CA ALA A 31 28.20 22.34 11.12
C ALA A 31 29.38 23.14 10.53
N ASP A 32 29.10 24.03 9.58
CA ASP A 32 30.03 24.99 8.98
C ASP A 32 30.90 24.52 7.81
N THR A 33 30.26 24.07 6.73
CA THR A 33 30.59 24.60 5.38
C THR A 33 29.30 24.81 4.59
N ALA A 34 28.64 25.92 4.86
CA ALA A 34 27.64 26.50 3.98
C ALA A 34 28.33 26.94 2.67
N SER A 35 28.36 26.05 1.68
CA SER A 35 28.71 26.41 0.30
C SER A 35 27.54 27.18 -0.31
N SER A 36 27.83 28.43 -0.67
CA SER A 36 26.97 29.48 -1.21
C SER A 36 26.29 29.17 -2.56
N ASP A 37 26.32 27.93 -3.05
CA ASP A 37 25.94 27.61 -4.43
C ASP A 37 24.52 27.06 -4.58
N ASN A 38 23.82 26.74 -3.47
CA ASN A 38 22.44 26.23 -3.52
C ASN A 38 21.36 27.33 -3.50
N ALA A 39 21.74 28.61 -3.36
CA ALA A 39 20.80 29.73 -3.38
C ALA A 39 20.28 30.06 -4.81
N VAL A 40 21.00 29.65 -5.86
CA VAL A 40 20.66 30.04 -7.24
C VAL A 40 19.66 29.09 -7.92
N LEU A 41 19.52 27.84 -7.43
CA LEU A 41 18.56 26.88 -7.99
C LEU A 41 17.16 26.92 -7.35
N ALA A 42 17.00 27.58 -6.21
CA ALA A 42 15.67 27.82 -5.60
C ALA A 42 14.89 28.96 -6.28
N ALA A 43 15.56 29.89 -6.98
CA ALA A 43 14.95 31.08 -7.55
C ALA A 43 14.29 30.89 -8.93
N LYS A 44 14.47 29.74 -9.60
CA LYS A 44 14.00 29.52 -10.99
C LYS A 44 12.74 28.65 -11.14
N ARG A 45 12.08 28.26 -10.04
CA ARG A 45 10.88 27.39 -10.10
C ARG A 45 9.52 28.09 -9.90
N ASN A 46 9.47 29.41 -9.72
CA ASN A 46 8.24 30.13 -9.38
C ASN A 46 7.72 31.08 -10.49
N LYS A 47 7.81 30.71 -11.78
CA LYS A 47 7.35 31.60 -12.87
C LYS A 47 6.70 30.87 -14.05
N LYS A 48 5.71 30.05 -13.75
CA LYS A 48 4.71 29.44 -14.64
C LYS A 48 3.81 28.69 -13.67
N ASP A 49 2.62 29.13 -13.31
CA ASP A 49 1.48 29.36 -14.17
C ASP A 49 0.58 30.37 -13.46
N ALA A 50 0.57 31.62 -13.94
CA ALA A 50 -0.43 32.59 -13.55
C ALA A 50 -1.57 32.54 -14.57
N ASP A 51 -2.78 32.39 -14.06
CA ASP A 51 -4.03 32.88 -14.65
C ASP A 51 -4.60 32.12 -15.84
N LYS A 52 -4.79 30.81 -15.67
CA LYS A 52 -6.02 30.18 -16.18
C LYS A 52 -6.88 29.75 -15.00
N GLU A 53 -7.68 30.69 -14.51
CA GLU A 53 -8.85 30.42 -13.67
C GLU A 53 -9.89 29.68 -14.51
N ASP A 54 -9.57 28.45 -14.90
CA ASP A 54 -10.57 27.51 -15.34
C ASP A 54 -11.38 27.19 -14.08
N GLU A 55 -12.69 27.47 -14.10
CA GLU A 55 -13.70 27.16 -13.08
C GLU A 55 -13.88 25.64 -12.92
N THR A 56 -12.78 24.91 -12.90
CA THR A 56 -12.74 23.49 -12.61
C THR A 56 -13.07 23.34 -11.13
N GLU A 57 -14.33 23.03 -10.87
CA GLU A 57 -14.85 22.60 -9.56
C GLU A 57 -13.84 21.66 -8.89
N GLY A 58 -13.09 22.20 -7.93
CA GLY A 58 -12.11 21.44 -7.16
C GLY A 58 -12.79 20.55 -6.13
N MET A 59 -12.05 19.58 -5.60
CA MET A 59 -12.46 18.81 -4.44
C MET A 59 -12.44 19.70 -3.20
N ALA A 60 -13.61 20.06 -2.69
CA ALA A 60 -13.76 20.86 -1.49
C ALA A 60 -13.41 20.07 -0.22
N CYS A 61 -12.62 20.65 0.67
CA CYS A 61 -12.37 20.08 1.98
C CYS A 61 -13.67 20.03 2.81
N TYR A 62 -13.93 18.94 3.52
CA TYR A 62 -15.12 18.83 4.38
C TYR A 62 -14.96 19.54 5.73
N LYS A 63 -13.72 19.93 6.09
CA LYS A 63 -13.40 20.64 7.34
C LYS A 63 -13.21 22.14 7.17
N CYS A 64 -13.00 22.63 5.94
CA CYS A 64 -12.83 24.06 5.67
C CYS A 64 -13.17 24.40 4.21
N SER A 65 -13.26 25.68 3.88
CA SER A 65 -13.61 26.15 2.53
C SER A 65 -12.50 26.01 1.47
N HIS A 66 -11.40 25.32 1.78
CA HIS A 66 -10.30 25.13 0.83
C HIS A 66 -10.66 24.07 -0.22
N ALA A 67 -10.43 24.38 -1.50
CA ALA A 67 -10.64 23.45 -2.62
C ALA A 67 -9.32 23.14 -3.32
N VAL A 68 -9.17 21.90 -3.78
CA VAL A 68 -7.94 21.41 -4.43
C VAL A 68 -8.26 20.61 -5.69
N LYS A 69 -7.33 20.66 -6.66
CA LYS A 69 -7.53 20.02 -7.98
C LYS A 69 -7.08 18.56 -8.04
N THR A 70 -6.19 18.13 -7.15
CA THR A 70 -5.56 16.79 -7.18
C THR A 70 -5.78 16.04 -5.87
N VAL A 71 -5.84 14.71 -5.95
CA VAL A 71 -6.10 13.85 -4.78
C VAL A 71 -4.92 13.93 -3.81
N ASN A 72 -3.70 14.01 -4.36
CA ASN A 72 -2.49 14.20 -3.55
C ASN A 72 -2.45 15.56 -2.82
N ALA A 73 -2.90 16.65 -3.46
CA ALA A 73 -3.01 17.94 -2.80
C ALA A 73 -4.06 17.91 -1.67
N TYR A 74 -5.17 17.20 -1.88
CA TYR A 74 -6.19 16.99 -0.85
C TYR A 74 -5.63 16.31 0.40
N PHE A 75 -4.94 15.18 0.24
CA PHE A 75 -4.33 14.51 1.40
C PHE A 75 -3.26 15.34 2.09
N SER A 76 -2.47 16.07 1.30
CA SER A 76 -1.45 16.97 1.84
C SER A 76 -2.08 18.10 2.65
N HIS A 77 -3.18 18.66 2.16
CA HIS A 77 -3.98 19.66 2.87
C HIS A 77 -4.57 19.09 4.16
N MET A 78 -5.22 17.93 4.11
CA MET A 78 -5.80 17.27 5.30
C MET A 78 -4.75 17.01 6.38
N LYS A 79 -3.57 16.54 6.00
CA LYS A 79 -2.47 16.26 6.92
C LYS A 79 -1.89 17.54 7.54
N ARG A 80 -1.68 18.59 6.75
CA ARG A 80 -1.00 19.81 7.21
C ARG A 80 -1.94 20.76 7.96
N THR A 81 -3.14 20.95 7.45
CA THR A 81 -4.10 21.94 7.98
C THR A 81 -4.96 21.36 9.10
N HIS A 82 -5.35 20.09 8.99
CA HIS A 82 -6.29 19.46 9.93
C HIS A 82 -5.66 18.38 10.79
N ASN A 83 -4.38 18.07 10.59
CA ASN A 83 -3.66 16.97 11.25
C ASN A 83 -4.43 15.63 11.22
N VAL A 84 -5.17 15.38 10.13
CA VAL A 84 -5.94 14.14 9.96
C VAL A 84 -5.17 13.19 9.06
N ALA A 85 -4.99 11.96 9.51
CA ALA A 85 -4.40 10.93 8.68
C ALA A 85 -5.38 10.51 7.58
N HIS A 86 -4.87 10.21 6.39
CA HIS A 86 -5.70 9.74 5.26
C HIS A 86 -6.64 8.57 5.63
N ALA A 87 -6.17 7.64 6.48
CA ALA A 87 -6.97 6.51 6.93
C ALA A 87 -8.22 6.91 7.73
N GLU A 88 -8.14 8.02 8.46
CA GLU A 88 -9.21 8.53 9.34
C GLU A 88 -10.26 9.34 8.57
N VAL A 89 -9.86 10.02 7.49
CA VAL A 89 -10.77 10.84 6.69
C VAL A 89 -11.92 10.01 6.12
N GLY A 90 -11.65 8.74 5.79
CA GLY A 90 -12.67 7.86 5.18
C GLY A 90 -13.14 8.33 3.79
N ALA A 91 -12.51 9.36 3.21
CA ALA A 91 -12.90 9.89 1.91
C ALA A 91 -12.60 8.88 0.79
N TRP A 92 -13.55 8.79 -0.12
CA TRP A 92 -13.42 8.08 -1.38
C TRP A 92 -13.42 9.08 -2.52
N PHE A 93 -12.63 8.82 -3.55
CA PHE A 93 -12.54 9.66 -4.73
C PHE A 93 -13.11 8.90 -5.91
N LYS A 94 -14.09 9.47 -6.58
CA LYS A 94 -14.65 8.93 -7.82
C LYS A 94 -14.00 9.64 -9.00
N CYS A 95 -13.37 8.86 -9.88
CA CYS A 95 -12.89 9.37 -11.16
C CYS A 95 -14.10 9.65 -12.07
N MET A 96 -14.22 10.89 -12.55
CA MET A 96 -15.33 11.31 -13.41
C MET A 96 -15.24 10.73 -14.82
N GLU A 97 -14.05 10.35 -15.27
CA GLU A 97 -13.83 9.84 -16.62
C GLU A 97 -14.13 8.34 -16.75
N CYS A 98 -13.68 7.53 -15.78
CA CYS A 98 -13.87 6.07 -15.82
C CYS A 98 -14.83 5.52 -14.77
N GLY A 99 -15.35 6.36 -13.86
CA GLY A 99 -16.26 5.95 -12.78
C GLY A 99 -15.61 5.14 -11.66
N HIS A 100 -14.30 4.87 -11.72
CA HIS A 100 -13.60 4.09 -10.71
C HIS A 100 -13.52 4.85 -9.37
N ILE A 101 -13.81 4.15 -8.28
CA ILE A 101 -13.78 4.71 -6.93
C ILE A 101 -12.51 4.21 -6.24
N THR A 102 -11.66 5.14 -5.80
CA THR A 102 -10.35 4.84 -5.19
C THR A 102 -10.19 5.56 -3.85
N ARG A 103 -9.39 4.96 -2.96
CA ARG A 103 -8.83 5.66 -1.78
C ARG A 103 -7.37 6.06 -1.99
N SER A 104 -6.75 5.61 -3.09
CA SER A 104 -5.32 5.75 -3.30
C SER A 104 -5.00 6.67 -4.47
N LYS A 105 -3.81 7.27 -4.40
CA LYS A 105 -3.21 8.06 -5.50
C LYS A 105 -2.84 7.24 -6.73
N TYR A 106 -2.87 5.89 -6.66
CA TYR A 106 -2.43 5.04 -7.76
C TYR A 106 -3.32 5.18 -9.00
N HIS A 107 -4.62 5.41 -8.80
CA HIS A 107 -5.52 5.61 -9.93
C HIS A 107 -5.26 6.94 -10.66
N GLU A 108 -4.96 8.01 -9.92
CA GLU A 108 -4.58 9.32 -10.49
C GLU A 108 -3.34 9.21 -11.39
N GLN A 109 -2.37 8.38 -11.03
CA GLN A 109 -1.18 8.14 -11.85
C GLN A 109 -1.47 7.33 -13.12
N LYS A 110 -2.50 6.48 -13.10
CA LYS A 110 -2.85 5.59 -14.21
C LYS A 110 -3.87 6.20 -15.17
N CYS A 111 -4.76 7.06 -14.67
CA CYS A 111 -5.81 7.72 -15.44
C CYS A 111 -5.38 9.16 -15.74
N SER A 112 -4.67 9.35 -16.86
CA SER A 112 -4.18 10.67 -17.28
C SER A 112 -5.34 11.62 -17.58
N GLY A 113 -5.43 12.74 -16.87
CA GLY A 113 -6.50 13.74 -17.05
C GLY A 113 -7.70 13.57 -16.12
N ALA A 114 -7.71 12.51 -15.30
CA ALA A 114 -8.83 12.21 -14.43
C ALA A 114 -9.16 13.38 -13.50
N ARG A 115 -10.40 13.89 -13.64
CA ARG A 115 -11.03 14.74 -12.63
C ARG A 115 -11.62 13.87 -11.55
N PHE A 116 -11.34 14.21 -10.30
CA PHE A 116 -11.82 13.49 -9.13
C PHE A 116 -12.85 14.32 -8.39
N THR A 117 -13.91 13.67 -7.95
CA THR A 117 -14.88 14.24 -7.02
C THR A 117 -14.85 13.47 -5.71
N LEU A 118 -15.07 14.17 -4.60
CA LEU A 118 -15.25 13.53 -3.31
C LEU A 118 -16.58 12.79 -3.31
N PHE A 119 -16.51 11.50 -3.03
CA PHE A 119 -17.66 10.64 -2.89
C PHE A 119 -17.96 10.46 -1.41
N SER A 120 -19.00 11.13 -0.94
CA SER A 120 -19.50 11.07 0.44
C SER A 120 -20.51 9.95 0.67
N GLY A 121 -20.48 8.90 -0.16
CA GLY A 121 -21.33 7.74 0.06
C GLY A 121 -20.86 6.96 1.28
N GLU A 122 -21.82 6.53 2.10
CA GLU A 122 -21.59 5.47 3.07
C GLU A 122 -21.23 4.21 2.29
N PHE A 123 -19.93 3.99 2.09
CA PHE A 123 -19.47 2.65 1.81
C PHE A 123 -19.71 1.87 3.08
N GLU A 124 -20.84 1.17 3.12
CA GLU A 124 -20.95 -0.02 3.93
C GLU A 124 -19.65 -0.77 3.70
N LYS A 125 -18.83 -0.87 4.75
CA LYS A 125 -17.72 -1.80 4.74
C LYS A 125 -18.41 -3.12 4.47
N LYS A 126 -18.36 -3.58 3.23
CA LYS A 126 -18.59 -4.99 2.95
C LYS A 126 -17.54 -5.63 3.82
N GLU A 127 -17.97 -6.11 4.98
CA GLU A 127 -17.20 -7.07 5.73
C GLU A 127 -17.01 -8.17 4.72
N ASP A 128 -15.82 -8.18 4.11
CA ASP A 128 -15.43 -9.23 3.22
C ASP A 128 -15.61 -10.46 4.09
N LYS A 129 -16.69 -11.21 3.85
CA LYS A 129 -16.87 -12.57 4.36
C LYS A 129 -15.74 -13.35 3.71
N THR A 130 -14.57 -13.16 4.28
CA THR A 130 -13.32 -13.63 3.74
C THR A 130 -13.32 -15.06 4.18
N ASP A 131 -13.82 -15.93 3.31
CA ASP A 131 -13.80 -17.36 3.55
C ASP A 131 -12.36 -17.76 3.87
N TRP A 132 -12.14 -18.17 5.11
CA TRP A 132 -10.81 -18.56 5.55
C TRP A 132 -10.42 -19.82 4.78
N MET A 133 -9.29 -19.77 4.09
CA MET A 133 -8.79 -20.93 3.36
C MET A 133 -8.17 -21.91 4.36
N LYS A 134 -8.80 -23.08 4.48
CA LYS A 134 -8.33 -24.16 5.34
C LYS A 134 -7.32 -25.04 4.63
N CYS A 135 -6.20 -25.32 5.29
CA CYS A 135 -5.26 -26.32 4.80
C CYS A 135 -5.87 -27.73 4.89
N HIS A 136 -5.73 -28.52 3.83
CA HIS A 136 -6.22 -29.90 3.81
C HIS A 136 -5.26 -30.88 4.52
N LYS A 137 -4.03 -30.45 4.83
CA LYS A 137 -3.04 -31.26 5.57
C LYS A 137 -2.99 -30.96 7.07
N CYS A 138 -3.43 -29.79 7.52
CA CYS A 138 -3.41 -29.42 8.93
C CYS A 138 -4.52 -28.41 9.28
N SER A 139 -4.70 -28.10 10.55
CA SER A 139 -5.75 -27.18 11.04
C SER A 139 -5.45 -25.69 10.79
N HIS A 140 -4.43 -25.33 10.01
CA HIS A 140 -4.11 -23.94 9.73
C HIS A 140 -5.17 -23.29 8.82
N LEU A 141 -5.51 -22.04 9.15
CA LEU A 141 -6.43 -21.21 8.41
C LEU A 141 -5.70 -19.93 7.97
N SER A 142 -5.85 -19.56 6.70
CA SER A 142 -5.24 -18.34 6.15
C SER A 142 -6.31 -17.37 5.65
N LYS A 143 -6.14 -16.08 5.96
CA LYS A 143 -7.06 -15.01 5.56
C LYS A 143 -6.96 -14.63 4.09
N ASN A 144 -5.82 -14.88 3.44
CA ASN A 144 -5.60 -14.50 2.05
C ASN A 144 -4.80 -15.58 1.31
N LEU A 145 -4.87 -15.51 -0.02
CA LEU A 145 -4.34 -16.56 -0.88
C LEU A 145 -2.81 -16.66 -0.75
N ALA A 146 -2.13 -15.50 -0.67
CA ALA A 146 -0.68 -15.45 -0.50
C ALA A 146 -0.21 -16.16 0.78
N GLY A 147 -0.92 -15.96 1.90
CA GLY A 147 -0.66 -16.62 3.17
C GLY A 147 -0.88 -18.13 3.08
N PHE A 148 -1.95 -18.57 2.41
CA PHE A 148 -2.24 -19.99 2.18
C PHE A 148 -1.14 -20.68 1.35
N ILE A 149 -0.73 -20.06 0.24
CA ILE A 149 0.34 -20.58 -0.63
C ILE A 149 1.68 -20.67 0.14
N SER A 150 2.01 -19.62 0.91
CA SER A 150 3.23 -19.60 1.72
C SER A 150 3.21 -20.70 2.79
N HIS A 151 2.07 -20.89 3.47
CA HIS A 151 1.88 -21.97 4.41
C HIS A 151 2.11 -23.36 3.78
N LEU A 152 1.50 -23.63 2.61
CA LEU A 152 1.70 -24.89 1.89
C LEU A 152 3.18 -25.13 1.55
N ARG A 153 3.87 -24.08 1.06
CA ARG A 153 5.28 -24.15 0.69
C ARG A 153 6.18 -24.38 1.90
N ASP A 154 5.93 -23.68 2.99
CA ASP A 154 6.83 -23.69 4.14
C ASP A 154 6.65 -24.92 5.01
N LYS A 155 5.39 -25.26 5.33
CA LYS A 155 5.05 -26.35 6.27
C LYS A 155 4.91 -27.70 5.58
N HIS A 156 4.43 -27.73 4.34
CA HIS A 156 4.15 -28.98 3.63
C HIS A 156 5.07 -29.23 2.45
N LYS A 157 5.88 -28.25 2.02
CA LYS A 157 6.72 -28.32 0.82
C LYS A 157 5.90 -28.67 -0.43
N LEU A 158 4.65 -28.20 -0.47
CA LEU A 158 3.71 -28.43 -1.56
C LEU A 158 3.39 -27.13 -2.29
N THR A 159 3.06 -27.28 -3.57
CA THR A 159 2.49 -26.25 -4.42
C THR A 159 0.97 -26.39 -4.51
N PRO A 160 0.23 -25.31 -4.83
CA PRO A 160 -1.23 -25.37 -4.99
C PRO A 160 -1.68 -26.40 -6.03
N THR A 161 -0.90 -26.60 -7.10
CA THR A 161 -1.21 -27.56 -8.16
C THR A 161 -1.15 -29.00 -7.68
N GLU A 162 -0.17 -29.35 -6.83
CA GLU A 162 -0.04 -30.70 -6.27
C GLU A 162 -1.19 -31.08 -5.33
N VAL A 163 -1.85 -30.08 -4.77
CA VAL A 163 -3.00 -30.28 -3.87
C VAL A 163 -4.33 -30.17 -4.62
N GLY A 164 -4.29 -30.09 -5.95
CA GLY A 164 -5.46 -30.02 -6.82
C GLY A 164 -6.17 -28.66 -6.78
N ILE A 165 -5.53 -27.62 -6.24
CA ILE A 165 -6.11 -26.28 -6.17
C ILE A 165 -5.62 -25.49 -7.39
N SER A 166 -6.58 -24.94 -8.15
CA SER A 166 -6.30 -24.08 -9.30
C SER A 166 -7.02 -22.74 -9.14
N PHE A 167 -6.33 -21.64 -9.45
CA PHE A 167 -6.88 -20.29 -9.33
C PHE A 167 -7.32 -19.80 -10.70
N LYS A 168 -8.58 -19.37 -10.82
CA LYS A 168 -9.09 -18.72 -12.02
C LYS A 168 -9.00 -17.21 -11.84
N CYS A 169 -8.41 -16.53 -12.81
CA CYS A 169 -8.45 -15.08 -12.85
C CYS A 169 -9.90 -14.64 -13.12
N THR A 170 -10.45 -13.79 -12.26
CA THR A 170 -11.82 -13.27 -12.44
C THR A 170 -11.96 -12.34 -13.64
N VAL A 171 -10.86 -11.72 -14.07
CA VAL A 171 -10.85 -10.76 -15.19
C VAL A 171 -10.81 -11.47 -16.55
N CYS A 172 -9.97 -12.49 -16.70
CA CYS A 172 -9.79 -13.17 -18.00
C CYS A 172 -10.31 -14.62 -18.05
N GLY A 173 -10.77 -15.20 -16.95
CA GLY A 173 -11.31 -16.56 -16.89
C GLY A 173 -10.28 -17.68 -17.00
N HIS A 174 -9.01 -17.37 -17.35
CA HIS A 174 -7.95 -18.36 -17.46
C HIS A 174 -7.45 -18.83 -16.09
N THR A 175 -6.97 -20.07 -16.03
CA THR A 175 -6.29 -20.63 -14.86
C THR A 175 -4.86 -20.13 -14.83
N CYS A 176 -4.54 -19.24 -13.89
CA CYS A 176 -3.17 -18.79 -13.67
C CYS A 176 -2.40 -19.91 -12.97
N ARG A 177 -1.36 -20.42 -13.63
CA ARG A 177 -0.40 -21.37 -13.06
C ARG A 177 0.70 -20.64 -12.33
#